data_AF-A0A935L9L4-F1
#
_entry.id   AF-A0A935L9L4-F1
#
_cell.length_a   1.000
_cell.length_b   1.000
_cell.length_c   1.000
_cell.angle_alpha   90.00
_cell.angle_beta   90.00
_cell.angle_gamma   90.00
#
_symmetry.space_group_name_H-M   'P 1'
#
loop_
_entity.id
_entity.type
_entity.pdbx_description
1 polymer ?
#
loop_
_entity_poly.entity_id
_entity_poly.type
_entity_poly.pdbx_seq_one_letter_code
_entity_poly.pdbx_strand_id
1 'polypeptide(L)'
;MQDGCLDHADFFIGLEFWTETGRWRCTDVGARTICAISLEPHEITTRNPDGTQTTTITDDPSWLNGPPYAVVERVFDENDFGALYASAADIPA
;
A
#
# COMPACT_ATOMS: atom_id res chain seq x y z
N MET A 1 -21.54 -2.49 -5.36
CA MET A 1 -20.68 -1.48 -6.00
C MET A 1 -21.08 -0.16 -5.37
N GLN A 2 -20.29 0.32 -4.41
CA GLN A 2 -20.48 1.70 -3.93
C GLN A 2 -19.91 2.60 -5.03
N ASP A 3 -20.65 3.62 -5.46
CA ASP A 3 -20.16 4.54 -6.49
C ASP A 3 -18.82 5.16 -6.01
N GLY A 4 -17.76 5.01 -6.81
CA GLY A 4 -16.44 5.58 -6.54
C GLY A 4 -15.36 4.59 -6.06
N CYS A 5 -15.71 3.34 -5.71
CA CYS A 5 -14.70 2.31 -5.42
C CYS A 5 -14.17 1.63 -6.70
N LEU A 6 -12.92 1.17 -6.66
CA LEU A 6 -12.28 0.40 -7.73
C LEU A 6 -12.73 -1.06 -7.70
N ASP A 7 -12.90 -1.64 -8.89
CA ASP A 7 -13.10 -3.07 -9.06
C ASP A 7 -11.79 -3.79 -9.31
N HIS A 8 -11.76 -5.10 -9.06
CA HIS A 8 -10.60 -5.96 -9.35
C HIS A 8 -10.04 -5.75 -10.77
N ALA A 9 -10.93 -5.59 -11.75
CA ALA A 9 -10.58 -5.42 -13.16
C ALA A 9 -9.89 -4.08 -13.47
N ASP A 10 -9.98 -3.09 -12.58
CA ASP A 10 -9.32 -1.80 -12.74
C ASP A 10 -7.82 -1.87 -12.37
N PHE A 11 -7.40 -2.90 -11.63
CA PHE A 11 -6.04 -3.01 -11.13
C PHE A 11 -5.05 -3.51 -12.19
N PHE A 12 -3.88 -2.89 -12.20
CA PHE A 12 -2.69 -3.33 -12.91
C PHE A 12 -1.45 -3.02 -12.06
N ILE A 13 -0.36 -3.74 -12.29
CA ILE A 13 0.91 -3.50 -11.59
C ILE A 13 1.37 -2.06 -11.87
N GLY A 14 1.61 -1.31 -10.80
CA GLY A 14 1.97 0.11 -10.84
C GLY A 14 0.79 1.07 -10.70
N LEU A 15 -0.47 0.59 -10.71
CA LEU A 15 -1.62 1.43 -10.37
C LEU A 15 -1.45 1.96 -8.95
N GLU A 16 -1.63 3.26 -8.78
CA GLU A 16 -1.71 3.89 -7.47
C GLU A 16 -3.18 4.14 -7.11
N PHE A 17 -3.55 3.78 -5.88
CA PHE A 17 -4.92 3.86 -5.38
C PHE A 17 -4.91 4.31 -3.91
N TRP A 18 -6.09 4.60 -3.38
CA TRP A 18 -6.28 5.14 -2.04
C TRP A 18 -7.14 4.23 -1.18
N THR A 19 -6.87 4.31 0.12
CA THR A 19 -7.69 3.77 1.21
C THR A 19 -7.82 4.87 2.27
N GLU A 20 -8.63 4.66 3.30
CA GLU A 20 -8.66 5.56 4.47
C GLU A 20 -7.29 5.71 5.16
N THR A 21 -6.39 4.73 5.01
CA THR A 21 -5.07 4.75 5.64
C THR A 21 -3.98 5.38 4.77
N GLY A 22 -4.32 5.88 3.58
CA GLY A 22 -3.37 6.56 2.68
C GLY A 22 -3.25 5.91 1.30
N ARG A 23 -2.19 6.30 0.59
CA ARG A 23 -1.93 5.92 -0.80
C ARG A 23 -1.13 4.63 -0.90
N TRP A 24 -1.48 3.82 -1.90
CA TRP A 24 -0.88 2.52 -2.17
C TRP A 24 -0.46 2.41 -3.63
N ARG A 25 0.48 1.50 -3.92
CA ARG A 25 0.85 1.10 -5.28
C ARG A 25 0.70 -0.41 -5.42
N CYS A 26 -0.11 -0.85 -6.38
CA CYS A 26 -0.29 -2.26 -6.71
C CYS A 26 1.03 -2.84 -7.25
N THR A 27 1.46 -3.98 -6.69
CA THR A 27 2.69 -4.69 -7.05
C THR A 27 2.41 -6.05 -7.69
N ASP A 28 1.24 -6.64 -7.46
CA ASP A 28 0.76 -7.86 -8.11
C ASP A 28 -0.77 -7.88 -8.23
N VAL A 29 -1.27 -8.52 -9.29
CA VAL A 29 -2.70 -8.74 -9.53
C VAL A 29 -2.96 -10.23 -9.67
N GLY A 30 -3.53 -10.82 -8.62
CA GLY A 30 -4.00 -12.20 -8.61
C GLY A 30 -5.40 -12.32 -9.22
N ALA A 31 -5.95 -13.53 -9.28
CA ALA A 31 -7.30 -13.76 -9.83
C ALA A 31 -8.44 -13.23 -8.95
N ARG A 32 -8.16 -12.99 -7.67
CA ARG A 32 -9.14 -12.69 -6.60
C ARG A 32 -8.66 -11.60 -5.64
N THR A 33 -7.39 -11.26 -5.73
CA THR A 33 -6.69 -10.41 -4.77
C THR A 33 -5.73 -9.51 -5.54
N ILE A 34 -5.31 -8.42 -4.92
CA ILE A 34 -4.13 -7.65 -5.34
C ILE A 34 -3.15 -7.56 -4.19
N CYS A 35 -1.86 -7.44 -4.50
CA CYS A 35 -0.83 -7.07 -3.52
C CYS A 35 -0.44 -5.62 -3.77
N ALA A 36 -0.17 -4.86 -2.71
CA ALA A 36 0.28 -3.48 -2.82
C ALA A 36 1.21 -3.07 -1.67
N ILE A 37 2.05 -2.09 -1.94
CA ILE A 37 2.87 -1.41 -0.94
C ILE A 37 2.26 -0.05 -0.60
N SER A 38 2.35 0.37 0.68
CA SER A 38 1.97 1.73 1.07
C SER A 38 3.02 2.72 0.57
N LEU A 39 2.58 3.89 0.13
CA LEU A 39 3.43 5.02 -0.26
C LEU A 39 3.53 6.09 0.83
N GLU A 40 2.82 5.92 1.95
CA GLU A 40 2.91 6.80 3.11
C GLU A 40 4.25 6.61 3.84
N PRO A 41 4.77 7.61 4.57
CA PRO A 41 5.99 7.45 5.37
C PRO A 41 5.93 6.23 6.30
N HIS A 42 7.00 5.44 6.30
CA HIS A 42 7.02 4.14 6.98
C HIS A 42 7.82 4.20 8.27
N GLU A 43 7.32 3.48 9.27
CA GLU A 43 8.06 3.23 10.50
C GLU A 43 9.12 2.14 10.27
N ILE A 44 10.36 2.45 10.65
CA ILE A 44 11.51 1.54 10.54
C ILE A 44 12.08 1.31 11.94
N THR A 45 12.31 0.04 12.28
CA THR A 45 12.96 -0.34 13.53
C THR A 45 14.36 -0.85 13.23
N THR A 46 15.37 -0.08 13.63
CA THR A 46 16.77 -0.47 13.50
C THR A 46 17.26 -1.12 14.78
N ARG A 47 17.87 -2.29 14.67
CA ARG A 47 18.59 -2.91 15.78
C ARG A 47 20.03 -2.37 15.81
N ASN A 48 20.36 -1.64 16.86
CA ASN A 48 21.69 -1.09 17.05
C ASN A 48 22.68 -2.18 17.51
N PRO A 49 24.00 -1.99 17.29
CA PRO A 49 25.03 -2.96 17.70
C PRO A 49 25.06 -3.26 19.20
N ASP A 50 24.64 -2.30 20.05
CA ASP A 50 24.53 -2.46 21.50
C ASP A 50 23.28 -3.27 21.93
N GLY A 51 22.47 -3.72 20.97
CA GLY A 51 21.26 -4.49 21.19
C GLY A 51 20.00 -3.65 21.39
N THR A 52 20.11 -2.31 21.47
CA THR A 52 18.95 -1.42 21.55
C THR A 52 18.21 -1.37 20.21
N GLN A 53 16.96 -0.93 20.25
CA GLN A 53 16.14 -0.68 19.06
C GLN A 53 15.81 0.79 18.98
N THR A 54 15.97 1.37 17.80
CA THR A 54 15.52 2.73 17.50
C THR A 54 14.46 2.67 16.42
N THR A 55 13.34 3.34 16.68
CA THR A 55 12.23 3.47 15.74
C THR A 55 12.24 4.87 15.15
N THR A 56 12.23 4.97 13.82
CA THR A 56 12.19 6.24 13.09
C THR A 56 11.17 6.16 11.96
N ILE A 57 10.62 7.30 11.55
CA ILE A 57 9.81 7.41 10.34
C ILE A 57 10.72 7.82 9.17
N THR A 58 10.59 7.15 8.02
CA THR A 58 11.30 7.49 6.78
C THR A 58 10.32 7.69 5.63
N ASP A 59 10.64 8.63 4.75
CA ASP A 59 9.97 8.86 3.46
C ASP A 59 10.94 8.62 2.28
N ASP A 60 12.08 7.96 2.53
CA ASP A 60 13.10 7.68 1.52
C ASP A 60 12.52 6.81 0.38
N PRO A 61 12.41 7.34 -0.85
CA PRO A 61 11.78 6.64 -1.96
C PRO A 61 12.54 5.38 -2.39
N SER A 62 13.81 5.23 -2.00
CA SER A 62 14.59 4.03 -2.31
C SER A 62 14.00 2.75 -1.69
N TRP A 63 13.20 2.89 -0.63
CA TRP A 63 12.49 1.77 0.02
C TRP A 63 11.38 1.17 -0.85
N LEU A 64 10.91 1.94 -1.83
CA LEU A 64 9.86 1.57 -2.77
C LEU A 64 10.43 0.98 -4.07
N ASN A 65 11.76 0.84 -4.18
CA ASN A 65 12.40 0.14 -5.28
C ASN A 65 12.35 -1.37 -5.03
N GLY A 66 11.91 -2.13 -6.03
CA GLY A 66 11.83 -3.58 -5.95
C GLY A 66 11.68 -4.23 -7.33
N PRO A 67 11.45 -5.56 -7.38
CA PRO A 67 11.49 -6.49 -6.24
C PRO A 67 12.92 -6.88 -5.78
N PRO A 68 13.13 -7.21 -4.48
CA PRO A 68 12.17 -7.08 -3.37
C PRO A 68 12.06 -5.63 -2.87
N TYR A 69 10.86 -5.21 -2.48
CA TYR A 69 10.64 -3.93 -1.81
C TYR A 69 11.16 -3.97 -0.37
N ALA A 70 11.61 -2.83 0.16
CA ALA A 70 12.04 -2.73 1.57
C ALA A 70 10.85 -2.62 2.54
N VAL A 71 9.68 -2.21 2.02
CA VAL A 71 8.41 -2.13 2.76
C VAL A 71 7.59 -3.42 2.60
N VAL A 72 6.68 -3.64 3.54
CA VAL A 72 5.78 -4.79 3.50
C VAL A 72 4.72 -4.64 2.38
N GLU A 73 4.45 -5.74 1.69
CA GLU A 73 3.29 -5.85 0.82
C GLU A 73 2.06 -6.28 1.63
N ARG A 74 0.93 -5.64 1.35
CA ARG A 74 -0.38 -6.01 1.88
C ARG A 74 -1.21 -6.67 0.78
N VAL A 75 -1.88 -7.75 1.14
CA VAL A 75 -2.89 -8.40 0.29
C VAL A 75 -4.24 -7.73 0.53
N PHE A 76 -4.92 -7.37 -0.55
CA PHE A 76 -6.31 -6.90 -0.56
C PHE A 76 -7.16 -7.93 -1.32
N ASP A 77 -8.22 -8.42 -0.70
CA ASP A 77 -9.15 -9.38 -1.27
C ASP A 77 -10.49 -8.74 -1.67
N GLU A 78 -11.45 -9.54 -2.11
CA GLU A 78 -12.73 -9.02 -2.61
C GLU A 78 -13.55 -8.25 -1.56
N ASN A 79 -13.31 -8.49 -0.27
CA ASN A 79 -13.97 -7.74 0.79
C ASN A 79 -13.37 -6.35 0.97
N ASP A 80 -12.11 -6.14 0.53
CA ASP A 80 -11.43 -4.86 0.63
C ASP A 80 -11.82 -3.90 -0.51
N PHE A 81 -12.23 -4.40 -1.69
CA PHE A 81 -12.47 -3.58 -2.89
C PHE A 81 -13.51 -2.48 -2.70
N GLY A 82 -14.48 -2.69 -1.80
CA GLY A 82 -15.46 -1.65 -1.43
C GLY A 82 -14.86 -0.43 -0.72
N ALA A 83 -13.57 -0.42 -0.40
CA ALA A 83 -12.84 0.65 0.27
C ALA A 83 -11.53 1.02 -0.43
N LEU A 84 -11.38 0.66 -1.71
CA LEU A 84 -10.25 1.05 -2.55
C LEU A 84 -10.71 2.11 -3.56
N TYR A 85 -10.02 3.24 -3.61
CA TYR A 85 -10.49 4.44 -4.30
C TYR A 85 -9.48 4.91 -5.36
N ALA A 86 -9.98 5.49 -6.45
CA ALA A 86 -9.14 6.04 -7.51
C ALA A 86 -8.41 7.33 -7.07
N SER A 87 -8.95 8.07 -6.11
CA SER A 87 -8.35 9.27 -5.55
C SER A 87 -8.70 9.47 -4.08
N ALA A 88 -7.95 10.33 -3.39
CA ALA A 88 -8.25 10.71 -2.00
C ALA A 88 -9.61 11.42 -1.85
N ALA A 89 -10.14 12.05 -2.92
CA ALA A 89 -11.42 12.75 -2.87
C ALA A 89 -12.63 11.80 -2.87
N ASP A 90 -12.42 10.56 -3.30
CA ASP A 90 -13.46 9.53 -3.34
C ASP A 90 -13.60 8.78 -2.00
N ILE A 91 -12.69 9.04 -1.04
CA ILE A 91 -12.78 8.49 0.32
C ILE A 91 -13.96 9.16 1.04
N PRO A 92 -14.93 8.39 1.59
CA PRO A 92 -16.03 8.93 2.39
C PRO A 92 -15.53 9.76 3.58
N ALA A 93 -16.25 10.84 3.89
CA ALA A 93 -15.94 11.76 4.98
C ALA A 93 -16.34 11.24 6.36
#